data_AF-A0A7X9XBM4-F1
#
_entry.id   AF-A0A7X9XBM4-F1
#
_cell.length_a   1.000
_cell.length_b   1.000
_cell.length_c   1.000
_cell.angle_alpha   90.00
_cell.angle_beta   90.00
_cell.angle_gamma   90.00
#
_symmetry.space_group_name_H-M   'P 1'
#
loop_
_entity.id
_entity.type
_entity.pdbx_description
1 polymer ?
#
loop_
_entity_poly.entity_id
_entity_poly.type
_entity_poly.pdbx_seq_one_letter_code
_entity_poly.pdbx_strand_id
1 'polypeptide(L)'
;MACPFFLVGTALMTYSFVDPLFDSSSLGSSEKLISYIITVMLSPALWVGGLIIHVGFLMLITMGPSIVKAYMDKKENFTISDVRKITFEYLPKVFVISILLGILIIISSFFFYLPGIYVMITYSIAIPIIVFEDLDIMGTMKRCSYLIKHNWWSSFGYIFMTMMIVSLINQIIGFGLTAVSFIVPLLYIGESIVQIYMIVLISCSCLTLMITPLVVIIMQLGFTVLYFSLKEKKELTSLVREVELMA
;
A
#
# COMPACT_ATOMS: atom_id res chain seq x y z
N MET A 1 10.15 -3.51 -9.87
CA MET A 1 9.15 -3.41 -10.96
C MET A 1 8.09 -2.36 -10.67
N ALA A 2 7.66 -2.19 -9.42
CA ALA A 2 6.70 -1.14 -9.05
C ALA A 2 7.30 0.29 -8.97
N CYS A 3 8.61 0.43 -8.71
CA CYS A 3 9.27 1.73 -8.48
C CYS A 3 9.06 2.80 -9.58
N PRO A 4 9.06 2.48 -10.89
CA PRO A 4 8.79 3.48 -11.93
C PRO A 4 7.42 4.16 -11.79
N PHE A 5 6.40 3.42 -11.35
CA PHE A 5 5.05 3.96 -11.13
C PHE A 5 5.03 4.95 -9.97
N PHE A 6 5.70 4.62 -8.86
CA PHE A 6 5.84 5.54 -7.73
C PHE A 6 6.61 6.80 -8.13
N LEU A 7 7.68 6.67 -8.92
CA LEU A 7 8.49 7.81 -9.35
C LEU A 7 7.71 8.74 -10.27
N VAL A 8 7.11 8.22 -11.35
CA VAL A 8 6.38 9.04 -12.33
C VAL A 8 5.09 9.60 -11.72
N GLY A 9 4.32 8.78 -11.03
CA GLY A 9 3.05 9.20 -10.46
C GLY A 9 3.22 10.25 -9.37
N THR A 10 4.29 10.17 -8.59
CA THR A 10 4.59 11.20 -7.59
C THR A 10 5.10 12.48 -8.26
N ALA A 11 6.00 12.41 -9.24
CA ALA A 11 6.48 13.61 -9.91
C ALA A 11 5.31 14.47 -10.44
N LEU A 12 4.28 13.83 -11.02
CA LEU A 12 3.05 14.49 -11.46
C LEU A 12 2.21 15.05 -10.31
N MET A 13 2.04 14.27 -9.24
CA MET A 13 1.34 14.72 -8.03
C MET A 13 2.05 15.91 -7.37
N THR A 14 3.35 15.83 -7.10
CA THR A 14 4.14 16.93 -6.53
C THR A 14 4.08 18.16 -7.43
N TYR A 15 4.20 18.00 -8.76
CA TYR A 15 4.03 19.12 -9.68
C TYR A 15 2.68 19.83 -9.50
N SER A 16 1.59 19.07 -9.35
CA SER A 16 0.25 19.65 -9.15
C SER A 16 0.08 20.46 -7.86
N PHE A 17 0.81 20.14 -6.79
CA PHE A 17 0.81 20.92 -5.55
C PHE A 17 1.65 22.19 -5.65
N VAL A 18 2.58 22.22 -6.60
CA VAL A 18 3.65 23.20 -6.65
C VAL A 18 3.39 24.27 -7.68
N ASP A 19 2.89 23.87 -8.85
CA ASP A 19 2.60 24.76 -9.97
C ASP A 19 1.71 25.95 -9.54
N PRO A 20 0.62 25.75 -8.76
CA PRO A 20 -0.23 26.85 -8.33
C PRO A 20 0.43 27.80 -7.31
N LEU A 21 1.51 27.37 -6.64
CA LEU A 21 2.25 28.22 -5.69
C LEU A 21 3.02 29.35 -6.40
N PHE A 22 3.38 29.16 -7.68
CA PHE A 22 4.09 30.18 -8.46
C PHE A 22 3.19 31.36 -8.84
N ASP A 23 1.90 31.12 -9.06
CA ASP A 23 0.91 32.18 -9.32
C ASP A 23 0.39 32.82 -8.02
N SER A 24 0.36 32.06 -6.91
CA SER A 24 -0.14 32.54 -5.63
C SER A 24 0.94 33.23 -4.81
N SER A 25 1.43 34.39 -5.26
CA SER A 25 2.30 35.23 -4.44
C SER A 25 1.57 35.64 -3.14
N SER A 26 2.03 35.06 -2.02
CA SER A 26 1.46 35.07 -0.67
C SER A 26 0.06 34.43 -0.52
N LEU A 27 0.03 33.22 0.06
CA LEU A 27 -1.15 32.57 0.63
C LEU A 27 -1.63 33.26 1.93
N GLY A 28 -1.64 34.60 1.95
CA GLY A 28 -1.95 35.40 3.14
C GLY A 28 -3.45 35.59 3.40
N SER A 29 -4.32 35.24 2.45
CA SER A 29 -5.77 35.37 2.57
C SER A 29 -6.49 34.03 2.40
N SER A 30 -7.63 33.88 3.08
CA SER A 30 -8.51 32.70 2.98
C SER A 30 -8.99 32.44 1.55
N GLU A 31 -9.26 33.50 0.78
CA GLU A 31 -9.70 33.38 -0.62
C GLU A 31 -8.61 32.79 -1.53
N LYS A 32 -7.34 33.19 -1.34
CA LYS A 32 -6.22 32.63 -2.10
C LYS A 32 -5.95 31.17 -1.71
N LEU A 33 -6.13 30.81 -0.44
CA LEU A 33 -6.03 29.42 0.04
C LEU A 33 -7.10 28.53 -0.60
N ILE A 34 -8.35 29.01 -0.67
CA ILE A 34 -9.45 28.29 -1.32
C ILE A 34 -9.17 28.13 -2.82
N SER A 35 -8.73 29.18 -3.50
CA SER A 35 -8.35 29.14 -4.91
C SER A 35 -7.23 28.12 -5.18
N TYR A 36 -6.17 28.14 -4.36
CA TYR A 36 -5.09 27.16 -4.43
C TYR A 36 -5.62 25.72 -4.31
N ILE A 37 -6.43 25.43 -3.30
CA ILE A 37 -7.00 24.09 -3.09
C ILE A 37 -7.83 23.64 -4.30
N ILE A 38 -8.69 24.53 -4.83
CA ILE A 38 -9.53 24.22 -6.00
C ILE A 38 -8.65 23.90 -7.21
N THR A 39 -7.64 24.72 -7.49
CA THR A 39 -6.72 24.51 -8.62
C THR A 39 -5.97 23.19 -8.51
N VAL A 40 -5.46 22.85 -7.32
CA VAL A 40 -4.81 21.54 -7.08
C VAL A 40 -5.80 20.40 -7.31
N MET A 41 -7.00 20.47 -6.73
CA MET A 41 -8.02 19.41 -6.84
C MET A 41 -8.53 19.19 -8.26
N LEU A 42 -8.58 20.25 -9.07
CA LEU A 42 -8.99 20.17 -10.48
C LEU A 42 -7.84 19.82 -11.44
N SER A 43 -6.59 19.79 -10.95
CA SER A 43 -5.44 19.55 -11.81
C SER A 43 -5.45 18.11 -12.38
N PRO A 44 -5.32 17.94 -13.71
CA PRO A 44 -5.25 16.60 -14.31
C PRO A 44 -4.02 15.81 -13.85
N ALA A 45 -2.90 16.50 -13.56
CA ALA A 45 -1.66 15.89 -13.12
C ALA A 45 -1.81 15.18 -11.76
N LEU A 46 -2.61 15.72 -10.84
CA LEU A 46 -2.95 15.07 -9.57
C LEU A 46 -3.62 13.72 -9.84
N TRP A 47 -4.73 13.71 -10.58
CA TRP A 47 -5.52 12.50 -10.80
C TRP A 47 -4.77 11.44 -11.61
N VAL A 48 -4.07 11.84 -12.68
CA VAL A 48 -3.24 10.93 -13.48
C VAL A 48 -2.10 10.35 -12.63
N GLY A 49 -1.42 11.20 -11.85
CA GLY A 49 -0.37 10.75 -10.93
C GLY A 49 -0.89 9.75 -9.90
N GLY A 50 -2.08 9.98 -9.35
CA GLY A 50 -2.76 9.09 -8.41
C GLY A 50 -3.10 7.74 -9.01
N LEU A 51 -3.62 7.70 -10.24
CA LEU A 51 -3.89 6.44 -10.95
C LEU A 51 -2.60 5.65 -11.18
N ILE A 52 -1.52 6.31 -11.59
CA ILE A 52 -0.22 5.65 -11.79
C ILE A 52 0.31 5.06 -10.47
N ILE A 53 0.25 5.83 -9.38
CA ILE A 53 0.63 5.35 -8.04
C ILE A 53 -0.23 4.16 -7.63
N HIS A 54 -1.54 4.19 -7.89
CA HIS A 54 -2.44 3.10 -7.56
C HIS A 54 -2.07 1.81 -8.30
N VAL A 55 -1.72 1.89 -9.59
CA VAL A 55 -1.17 0.76 -10.35
C VAL A 55 0.15 0.26 -9.74
N GLY A 56 1.01 1.17 -9.29
CA GLY A 56 2.23 0.83 -8.55
C GLY A 56 1.94 0.05 -7.25
N PHE A 57 0.93 0.45 -6.49
CA PHE A 57 0.48 -0.26 -5.31
C PHE A 57 -0.06 -1.66 -5.64
N LEU A 58 -0.88 -1.81 -6.68
CA LEU A 58 -1.39 -3.13 -7.12
C LEU A 58 -0.27 -4.10 -7.49
N MET A 59 0.77 -3.60 -8.16
CA MET A 59 1.98 -4.40 -8.41
C MET A 59 2.66 -4.79 -7.09
N LEU A 60 2.83 -3.84 -6.18
CA LEU A 60 3.55 -4.05 -4.93
C LEU A 60 2.86 -5.06 -4.01
N ILE A 61 1.53 -4.96 -3.84
CA ILE A 61 0.77 -5.88 -3.01
C ILE A 61 0.77 -7.31 -3.55
N THR A 62 0.84 -7.47 -4.89
CA THR A 62 0.93 -8.79 -5.54
C THR A 62 2.34 -9.36 -5.49
N MET A 63 3.38 -8.50 -5.51
CA MET A 63 4.78 -8.92 -5.48
C MET A 63 5.16 -9.68 -4.21
N GLY A 64 4.66 -9.28 -3.03
CA GLY A 64 5.00 -9.93 -1.76
C GLY A 64 4.72 -11.45 -1.78
N PRO A 65 3.47 -11.87 -2.00
CA PRO A 65 3.13 -13.29 -2.16
C PRO A 65 3.81 -13.95 -3.37
N SER A 66 4.00 -13.21 -4.47
CA SER A 66 4.65 -13.75 -5.67
C SER A 66 6.11 -14.12 -5.46
N ILE A 67 6.86 -13.36 -4.64
CA ILE A 67 8.24 -13.69 -4.25
C ILE A 67 8.26 -15.02 -3.50
N VAL A 68 7.38 -15.16 -2.51
CA VAL A 68 7.29 -16.38 -1.70
C VAL A 68 6.86 -17.57 -2.56
N LYS A 69 5.90 -17.39 -3.48
CA LYS A 69 5.49 -18.44 -4.42
C LYS A 69 6.62 -18.87 -5.36
N ALA A 70 7.33 -17.90 -5.97
CA ALA A 70 8.49 -18.20 -6.81
C ALA A 70 9.57 -19.00 -6.07
N TYR A 71 9.83 -18.63 -4.81
CA TYR A 71 10.75 -19.33 -3.94
C TYR A 71 10.26 -20.75 -3.60
N MET A 72 8.96 -20.95 -3.36
CA MET A 72 8.41 -22.30 -3.12
C MET A 72 8.50 -23.20 -4.36
N ASP A 73 8.25 -22.65 -5.55
CA ASP A 73 8.21 -23.42 -6.80
C ASP A 73 9.61 -23.79 -7.31
N LYS A 74 10.59 -22.88 -7.17
CA LYS A 74 11.92 -23.02 -7.78
C LYS A 74 13.09 -22.99 -6.79
N LYS A 75 12.83 -22.84 -5.50
CA LYS A 75 13.84 -22.71 -4.42
C LYS A 75 14.91 -21.70 -4.79
N GLU A 76 16.19 -22.08 -4.81
CA GLU A 76 17.32 -21.18 -5.05
C GLU A 76 17.48 -20.77 -6.54
N ASN A 77 16.79 -21.45 -7.46
CA ASN A 77 16.90 -21.20 -8.90
C ASN A 77 15.87 -20.19 -9.42
N PHE A 78 15.10 -19.53 -8.54
CA PHE A 78 14.12 -18.55 -8.96
C PHE A 78 14.79 -17.26 -9.46
N THR A 79 14.26 -16.71 -10.55
CA THR A 79 14.77 -15.48 -11.14
C THR A 79 13.78 -14.33 -10.95
N ILE A 80 14.26 -13.10 -11.16
CA ILE A 80 13.41 -11.90 -11.19
C ILE A 80 12.28 -12.05 -12.23
N SER A 81 12.54 -12.75 -13.33
CA SER A 81 11.56 -13.04 -14.38
C SER A 81 10.42 -13.94 -13.90
N ASP A 82 10.68 -14.86 -12.97
CA ASP A 82 9.66 -15.74 -12.40
C ASP A 82 8.70 -14.96 -11.50
N VAL A 83 9.25 -14.12 -10.62
CA VAL A 83 8.45 -13.21 -9.78
C VAL A 83 7.60 -12.30 -10.66
N ARG A 84 8.18 -11.77 -11.75
CA ARG A 84 7.47 -10.95 -12.72
C ARG A 84 6.28 -11.69 -13.31
N LYS A 85 6.51 -12.91 -13.81
CA LYS A 85 5.49 -13.72 -14.46
C LYS A 85 4.31 -13.96 -13.52
N ILE A 86 4.58 -14.43 -12.30
CA ILE A 86 3.56 -14.68 -11.28
C ILE A 86 2.82 -13.38 -10.94
N THR A 87 3.54 -12.28 -10.77
CA THR A 87 2.93 -10.97 -10.45
C THR A 87 1.94 -10.56 -11.54
N PHE A 88 2.32 -10.62 -12.82
CA PHE A 88 1.45 -10.24 -13.93
C PHE A 88 0.28 -11.21 -14.16
N GLU A 89 0.47 -12.49 -13.85
CA GLU A 89 -0.57 -13.52 -13.93
C GLU A 89 -1.73 -13.24 -12.96
N TYR A 90 -1.41 -12.86 -11.72
CA TYR A 90 -2.42 -12.61 -10.69
C TYR A 90 -2.90 -11.16 -10.62
N LEU A 91 -2.20 -10.21 -11.26
CA LEU A 91 -2.54 -8.79 -11.23
C LEU A 91 -4.01 -8.48 -11.59
N PRO A 92 -4.63 -9.09 -12.62
CA PRO A 92 -6.03 -8.84 -12.94
C PRO A 92 -7.00 -9.30 -11.83
N LYS A 93 -6.77 -10.48 -11.24
CA LYS A 93 -7.58 -10.98 -10.12
C LYS A 93 -7.44 -10.07 -8.89
N VAL A 94 -6.21 -9.64 -8.60
CA VAL A 94 -5.93 -8.71 -7.50
C VAL A 94 -6.56 -7.34 -7.73
N PHE A 95 -6.57 -6.86 -8.97
CA PHE A 95 -7.26 -5.61 -9.32
C PHE A 95 -8.76 -5.69 -9.02
N VAL A 96 -9.45 -6.73 -9.50
CA VAL A 96 -10.89 -6.87 -9.28
C VAL A 96 -11.22 -6.99 -7.79
N ILE A 97 -10.46 -7.80 -7.02
CA ILE A 97 -10.73 -7.93 -5.59
C ILE A 97 -10.43 -6.62 -4.83
N SER A 98 -9.41 -5.86 -5.25
CA SER A 98 -9.07 -4.57 -4.62
C SER A 98 -10.20 -3.56 -4.76
N ILE A 99 -10.85 -3.49 -5.93
CA ILE A 99 -12.03 -2.64 -6.16
C ILE A 99 -13.19 -3.11 -5.28
N LEU A 100 -13.48 -4.41 -5.27
CA LEU A 100 -14.57 -4.98 -4.49
C LEU A 100 -14.40 -4.71 -2.99
N LEU A 101 -13.20 -4.96 -2.46
CA LEU A 101 -12.87 -4.68 -1.06
C LEU A 101 -12.88 -3.19 -0.76
N GLY A 102 -12.42 -2.34 -1.68
CA GLY A 102 -12.49 -0.89 -1.54
C GLY A 102 -13.92 -0.40 -1.37
N ILE A 103 -14.83 -0.85 -2.24
CA ILE A 103 -16.26 -0.54 -2.14
C ILE A 103 -16.85 -1.06 -0.81
N LEU A 104 -16.53 -2.29 -0.43
CA LEU A 104 -17.02 -2.88 0.81
C LEU A 104 -16.56 -2.11 2.05
N ILE A 105 -15.30 -1.65 2.07
CA ILE A 105 -14.73 -0.85 3.17
C ILE A 105 -15.39 0.52 3.22
N ILE A 106 -15.61 1.18 2.07
CA ILE A 106 -16.27 2.49 2.00
C ILE A 106 -17.71 2.38 2.54
N ILE A 107 -18.48 1.40 2.06
CA ILE A 107 -19.86 1.16 2.52
C ILE A 107 -19.89 0.86 4.02
N SER A 108 -18.98 -0.01 4.49
CA SER A 108 -18.93 -0.38 5.90
C SER A 108 -18.58 0.81 6.78
N SER A 109 -17.61 1.62 6.37
CA SER A 109 -17.15 2.80 7.12
C SER A 109 -18.20 3.91 7.14
N PHE A 110 -19.08 3.98 6.14
CA PHE A 110 -20.17 4.94 6.10
C PHE A 110 -21.23 4.67 7.19
N PHE A 111 -21.49 3.40 7.50
CA PHE A 111 -22.44 3.02 8.55
C PHE A 111 -21.84 3.13 9.95
N PHE A 112 -20.57 2.71 10.14
CA PHE A 112 -19.85 2.86 11.41
C PHE A 112 -18.34 2.54 11.21
N TYR A 113 -17.45 3.08 12.05
CA TYR A 113 -16.00 2.81 11.91
C TYR A 113 -15.60 1.35 12.23
N LEU A 114 -16.26 0.71 13.21
CA LEU A 114 -15.97 -0.69 13.61
C LEU A 114 -16.16 -1.73 12.49
N PRO A 115 -17.26 -1.76 11.72
CA PRO A 115 -17.43 -2.72 10.63
C PRO A 115 -16.38 -2.53 9.53
N GLY A 116 -15.94 -1.29 9.25
CA GLY A 116 -14.83 -1.04 8.33
C GLY A 116 -13.53 -1.73 8.77
N ILE A 117 -13.17 -1.60 10.05
CA ILE A 117 -12.00 -2.27 10.64
C ILE A 117 -12.14 -3.80 10.57
N TYR A 118 -13.32 -4.33 10.89
CA TYR A 118 -13.60 -5.76 10.81
C TYR A 118 -13.37 -6.33 9.41
N VAL A 119 -13.89 -5.65 8.38
CA VAL A 119 -13.71 -6.02 6.97
C VAL A 119 -12.24 -5.96 6.58
N MET A 120 -11.53 -4.88 6.94
CA MET A 120 -10.10 -4.73 6.61
C MET A 120 -9.24 -5.87 7.18
N ILE A 121 -9.48 -6.26 8.44
CA ILE A 121 -8.75 -7.36 9.07
C ILE A 121 -9.12 -8.68 8.39
N THR A 122 -10.40 -8.93 8.17
CA THR A 122 -10.90 -10.19 7.59
C THR A 122 -10.38 -10.42 6.17
N TYR A 123 -10.20 -9.37 5.37
CA TYR A 123 -9.72 -9.52 3.99
C TYR A 123 -8.23 -9.15 3.81
N SER A 124 -7.49 -8.93 4.89
CA SER A 124 -6.05 -8.66 4.85
C SER A 124 -5.22 -9.75 4.15
N ILE A 125 -5.66 -11.00 4.25
CA ILE A 125 -5.01 -12.18 3.66
C ILE A 125 -5.58 -12.57 2.27
N ALA A 126 -6.42 -11.72 1.65
CA ALA A 126 -7.06 -12.06 0.38
C ALA A 126 -6.07 -12.26 -0.77
N ILE A 127 -5.04 -11.41 -0.84
CA ILE A 127 -4.02 -11.44 -1.89
C ILE A 127 -3.17 -12.72 -1.80
N PRO A 128 -2.59 -13.10 -0.64
CA PRO A 128 -1.88 -14.37 -0.56
C PRO A 128 -2.79 -15.56 -0.88
N ILE A 129 -4.07 -15.57 -0.46
CA ILE A 129 -5.00 -16.65 -0.84
C ILE A 129 -5.16 -16.75 -2.37
N ILE A 130 -5.34 -15.62 -3.08
CA ILE A 130 -5.44 -15.64 -4.55
C ILE A 130 -4.16 -16.22 -5.18
N VAL A 131 -2.99 -15.79 -4.69
CA VAL A 131 -1.71 -16.21 -5.28
C VAL A 131 -1.40 -17.67 -4.97
N PHE A 132 -1.66 -18.16 -3.76
CA PHE A 132 -1.31 -19.51 -3.33
C PHE A 132 -2.38 -20.56 -3.61
N GLU A 133 -3.66 -20.20 -3.55
CA GLU A 133 -4.77 -21.16 -3.71
C GLU A 133 -5.51 -21.00 -5.05
N ASP A 134 -5.16 -20.00 -5.86
CA ASP A 134 -5.73 -19.72 -7.19
C ASP A 134 -7.27 -19.68 -7.24
N LEU A 135 -7.90 -19.31 -6.12
CA LEU A 135 -9.35 -19.26 -5.98
C LEU A 135 -9.96 -18.12 -6.82
N ASP A 136 -11.24 -18.27 -7.15
CA ASP A 136 -12.06 -17.20 -7.66
C ASP A 136 -12.34 -16.14 -6.58
N ILE A 137 -12.81 -14.96 -6.97
CA ILE A 137 -13.02 -13.82 -6.05
C ILE A 137 -13.93 -14.20 -4.88
N MET A 138 -15.03 -14.92 -5.17
CA MET A 138 -15.99 -15.33 -4.14
C MET A 138 -15.42 -16.43 -3.25
N GLY A 139 -14.71 -17.40 -3.83
CA GLY A 139 -13.94 -18.41 -3.10
C GLY A 139 -12.91 -17.79 -2.16
N THR A 140 -12.14 -16.80 -2.63
CA THR A 140 -11.19 -16.04 -1.81
C THR A 140 -11.88 -15.39 -0.61
N MET A 141 -13.00 -14.69 -0.82
CA MET A 141 -13.70 -14.01 0.28
C MET A 141 -14.21 -14.98 1.35
N LYS A 142 -14.76 -16.12 0.92
CA LYS A 142 -15.20 -17.19 1.83
C LYS A 142 -14.02 -17.78 2.58
N ARG A 143 -12.91 -18.00 1.89
CA ARG A 143 -11.66 -18.55 2.46
C ARG A 143 -11.03 -17.60 3.48
N CYS A 144 -10.97 -16.31 3.20
CA CYS A 144 -10.54 -15.27 4.15
C CYS A 144 -11.32 -15.34 5.46
N SER A 145 -12.66 -15.31 5.33
CA SER A 145 -13.58 -15.37 6.46
C SER A 145 -13.41 -16.67 7.24
N TYR A 146 -13.26 -17.79 6.52
CA TYR A 146 -12.99 -19.09 7.13
C TYR A 146 -11.69 -19.09 7.94
N LEU A 147 -10.56 -18.62 7.39
CA LEU A 147 -9.26 -18.65 8.07
C LEU A 147 -9.19 -17.73 9.29
N ILE A 148 -9.83 -16.56 9.23
CA ILE A 148 -9.80 -15.58 10.33
C ILE A 148 -10.83 -15.88 11.42
N LYS A 149 -11.89 -16.65 11.13
CA LYS A 149 -12.89 -17.03 12.13
C LYS A 149 -12.24 -17.67 13.36
N HIS A 150 -12.56 -17.16 14.55
CA HIS A 150 -11.99 -17.50 15.86
C HIS A 150 -10.57 -16.96 16.16
N ASN A 151 -9.87 -16.38 15.19
CA ASN A 151 -8.53 -15.79 15.38
C ASN A 151 -8.50 -14.27 15.12
N TRP A 152 -9.65 -13.61 14.97
CA TRP A 152 -9.75 -12.21 14.56
C TRP A 152 -8.91 -11.25 15.41
N TRP A 153 -8.97 -11.36 16.74
CA TRP A 153 -8.18 -10.48 17.64
C TRP A 153 -6.68 -10.72 17.53
N SER A 154 -6.26 -11.97 17.32
CA SER A 154 -4.84 -12.31 17.11
C SER A 154 -4.36 -11.76 15.76
N SER A 155 -5.16 -11.90 14.71
CA SER A 155 -4.88 -11.30 13.39
C SER A 155 -4.83 -9.78 13.46
N PHE A 156 -5.76 -9.15 14.17
CA PHE A 156 -5.76 -7.70 14.39
C PHE A 156 -4.46 -7.24 15.06
N GLY A 157 -4.09 -7.86 16.19
CA GLY A 157 -2.86 -7.51 16.91
C GLY A 157 -1.60 -7.68 16.04
N TYR A 158 -1.52 -8.75 15.25
CA TYR A 158 -0.41 -8.97 14.33
C TYR A 158 -0.32 -7.90 13.25
N ILE A 159 -1.44 -7.59 12.58
CA ILE A 159 -1.51 -6.59 11.53
C ILE A 159 -1.18 -5.21 12.09
N PHE A 160 -1.75 -4.89 13.25
CA PHE A 160 -1.49 -3.62 13.95
C PHE A 160 0.01 -3.46 14.27
N MET A 161 0.64 -4.48 14.82
CA MET A 161 2.09 -4.45 15.12
C MET A 161 2.94 -4.31 13.85
N THR A 162 2.58 -5.02 12.79
CA THR A 162 3.30 -4.93 11.51
C THR A 162 3.15 -3.55 10.88
N MET A 163 1.93 -2.98 10.91
CA MET A 163 1.68 -1.60 10.46
C MET A 163 2.47 -0.59 11.27
N MET A 164 2.55 -0.76 12.60
CA MET A 164 3.31 0.13 13.48
C MET A 164 4.82 0.11 13.16
N ILE A 165 5.40 -1.07 12.94
CA ILE A 165 6.82 -1.20 12.55
C ILE A 165 7.07 -0.49 11.21
N VAL A 166 6.21 -0.77 10.21
CA VAL A 166 6.33 -0.18 8.87
C VAL A 166 6.14 1.33 8.90
N SER A 167 5.21 1.86 9.72
CA SER A 167 5.01 3.29 9.86
C SER A 167 6.19 3.97 10.55
N LEU A 168 6.77 3.35 11.59
CA LEU A 168 7.95 3.90 12.26
C LEU A 168 9.15 3.98 11.32
N ILE A 169 9.40 2.93 10.52
CA ILE A 169 10.49 2.94 9.53
C ILE A 169 10.27 4.05 8.51
N ASN A 170 9.05 4.15 7.94
CA ASN A 170 8.72 5.21 6.99
C ASN A 170 8.84 6.60 7.62
N GLN A 171 8.50 6.77 8.89
CA GLN A 171 8.59 8.05 9.58
C GLN A 171 10.05 8.44 9.85
N ILE A 172 10.92 7.52 10.22
CA ILE A 172 12.37 7.78 10.37
C ILE A 172 12.95 8.23 9.03
N ILE A 173 12.61 7.54 7.94
CA ILE A 173 13.05 7.89 6.58
C ILE A 173 12.48 9.25 6.14
N GLY A 174 11.20 9.50 6.42
CA GLY A 174 10.51 10.73 6.06
C GLY A 174 10.85 11.93 6.94
N PHE A 175 11.32 11.73 8.17
CA PHE A 175 11.58 12.80 9.13
C PHE A 175 12.72 13.72 8.68
N GLY A 176 13.85 13.16 8.25
CA GLY A 176 14.96 13.96 7.72
C GLY A 176 14.54 14.81 6.51
N LEU A 177 13.58 14.32 5.74
CA LEU A 177 13.10 14.93 4.52
C LEU A 177 12.04 16.02 4.73
N THR A 178 11.10 15.75 5.64
CA THR A 178 10.08 16.71 6.07
C THR A 178 10.72 17.86 6.83
N ALA A 179 11.75 17.62 7.65
CA ALA A 179 12.52 18.67 8.31
C ALA A 179 13.09 19.70 7.32
N VAL A 180 13.68 19.27 6.20
CA VAL A 180 14.15 20.17 5.13
C VAL A 180 13.00 20.98 4.53
N SER A 181 11.84 20.34 4.36
CA SER A 181 10.63 20.97 3.81
C SER A 181 10.08 22.09 4.70
N PHE A 182 10.23 21.98 6.02
CA PHE A 182 9.81 23.00 7.00
C PHE A 182 10.87 24.09 7.24
N ILE A 183 12.16 23.77 7.18
CA ILE A 183 13.26 24.70 7.48
C ILE A 183 13.45 25.72 6.36
N VAL A 184 13.41 25.30 5.09
CA VAL A 184 13.72 26.17 3.96
C VAL A 184 12.73 27.34 3.80
N PRO A 185 11.41 27.18 4.00
CA PRO A 185 10.46 28.30 4.03
C PRO A 185 10.68 29.28 5.18
N LEU A 186 11.26 28.84 6.31
CA LEU A 186 11.51 29.69 7.48
C LEU A 186 12.76 30.58 7.32
N LEU A 187 13.68 30.20 6.42
CA LEU A 187 14.89 30.95 6.09
C LEU A 187 14.67 31.98 4.96
N TYR A 188 13.42 32.26 4.61
CA TYR A 188 13.04 33.04 3.42
C TYR A 188 13.51 34.49 3.44
N ILE A 189 14.34 34.85 2.45
CA ILE A 189 14.62 36.22 2.01
C ILE A 189 14.85 36.22 0.47
N GLY A 190 13.81 36.12 -0.36
CA GLY A 190 13.89 36.43 -1.82
C GLY A 190 13.33 35.40 -2.81
N GLU A 191 13.00 35.87 -4.03
CA GLU A 191 12.33 35.11 -5.12
C GLU A 191 13.21 34.03 -5.78
N SER A 192 14.53 34.19 -5.82
CA SER A 192 15.46 33.24 -6.44
C SER A 192 15.62 31.92 -5.65
N ILE A 193 15.25 31.91 -4.37
CA ILE A 193 15.33 30.73 -3.49
C ILE A 193 14.13 29.79 -3.67
N VAL A 194 13.00 30.28 -4.18
CA VAL A 194 11.77 29.47 -4.37
C VAL A 194 12.00 28.33 -5.34
N GLN A 195 12.66 28.61 -6.46
CA GLN A 195 12.96 27.60 -7.47
C GLN A 195 13.92 26.52 -6.94
N ILE A 196 14.90 26.90 -6.13
CA ILE A 196 15.83 25.97 -5.47
C ILE A 196 15.09 25.13 -4.42
N TYR A 197 14.26 25.74 -3.58
CA TYR A 197 13.40 25.03 -2.63
C TYR A 197 12.53 23.99 -3.34
N MET A 198 11.99 24.31 -4.52
CA MET A 198 11.15 23.37 -5.24
C MET A 198 11.91 22.18 -5.80
N ILE A 199 13.08 22.43 -6.39
CA ILE A 199 13.96 21.36 -6.86
C ILE A 199 14.34 20.44 -5.69
N VAL A 200 14.63 21.01 -4.52
CA VAL A 200 14.91 20.25 -3.30
C VAL A 200 13.70 19.43 -2.87
N LEU A 201 12.50 20.01 -2.76
CA LEU A 201 11.28 19.29 -2.38
C LEU A 201 10.93 18.14 -3.32
N ILE A 202 11.00 18.37 -4.63
CA ILE A 202 10.72 17.33 -5.63
C ILE A 202 11.76 16.22 -5.54
N SER A 203 13.05 16.57 -5.47
CA SER A 203 14.14 15.59 -5.37
C SER A 203 14.03 14.75 -4.10
N CYS A 204 13.77 15.40 -2.98
CA CYS A 204 13.50 14.78 -1.70
C CYS A 204 12.30 13.83 -1.80
N SER A 205 11.13 14.31 -2.24
CA SER A 205 9.91 13.50 -2.35
C SER A 205 10.12 12.26 -3.22
N CYS A 206 10.79 12.42 -4.36
CA CYS A 206 11.17 11.32 -5.23
C CYS A 206 12.04 10.28 -4.51
N LEU A 207 13.05 10.71 -3.73
CA LEU A 207 13.92 9.81 -2.97
C LEU A 207 13.15 8.99 -1.93
N THR A 208 12.31 9.65 -1.10
CA THR A 208 11.52 8.92 -0.10
C THR A 208 10.63 7.86 -0.74
N LEU A 209 10.06 8.16 -1.91
CA LEU A 209 9.10 7.27 -2.56
C LEU A 209 9.74 6.17 -3.40
N MET A 210 11.05 6.24 -3.66
CA MET A 210 11.82 5.08 -4.10
C MET A 210 12.07 4.10 -2.95
N ILE A 211 12.15 4.59 -1.72
CA ILE A 211 12.45 3.79 -0.52
C ILE A 211 11.16 3.20 0.07
N THR A 212 10.06 3.95 0.14
CA THR A 212 8.79 3.51 0.73
C THR A 212 8.29 2.15 0.21
N PRO A 213 8.31 1.84 -1.10
CA PRO A 213 7.89 0.53 -1.60
C PRO A 213 8.72 -0.63 -1.03
N LEU A 214 10.01 -0.41 -0.75
CA LEU A 214 10.88 -1.42 -0.12
C LEU A 214 10.46 -1.69 1.32
N VAL A 215 9.97 -0.68 2.03
CA VAL A 215 9.46 -0.84 3.41
C VAL A 215 8.10 -1.52 3.40
N VAL A 216 7.22 -1.13 2.48
CA VAL A 216 5.86 -1.69 2.36
C VAL A 216 5.88 -3.16 1.95
N ILE A 217 6.92 -3.64 1.26
CA ILE A 217 7.03 -5.07 0.93
C ILE A 217 7.11 -5.96 2.18
N ILE A 218 7.69 -5.45 3.27
CA ILE A 218 7.78 -6.15 4.56
C ILE A 218 6.37 -6.43 5.08
N MET A 219 5.45 -5.48 4.92
CA MET A 219 4.04 -5.65 5.29
C MET A 219 3.36 -6.75 4.47
N GLN A 220 3.65 -6.81 3.16
CA GLN A 220 3.07 -7.83 2.27
C GLN A 220 3.59 -9.24 2.59
N LEU A 221 4.87 -9.34 2.96
CA LEU A 221 5.42 -10.58 3.51
C LEU A 221 4.75 -10.93 4.84
N GLY A 222 4.52 -9.94 5.71
CA GLY A 222 3.77 -10.13 6.96
C GLY A 222 2.36 -10.70 6.72
N PHE A 223 1.61 -10.19 5.74
CA PHE A 223 0.31 -10.78 5.37
C PHE A 223 0.43 -12.20 4.85
N THR A 224 1.49 -12.52 4.12
CA THR A 224 1.76 -13.88 3.64
C THR A 224 2.06 -14.82 4.81
N VAL A 225 2.88 -14.39 5.78
CA VAL A 225 3.18 -15.14 7.01
C VAL A 225 1.92 -15.34 7.84
N LEU A 226 1.10 -14.31 8.01
CA LEU A 226 -0.18 -14.40 8.71
C LEU A 226 -1.10 -15.42 8.04
N TYR A 227 -1.18 -15.42 6.71
CA TYR A 227 -1.94 -16.40 5.94
C TYR A 227 -1.48 -17.83 6.24
N PHE A 228 -0.17 -18.13 6.15
CA PHE A 228 0.34 -19.47 6.44
C PHE A 228 0.11 -19.87 7.89
N SER A 229 0.30 -18.96 8.85
CA SER A 229 0.06 -19.23 10.27
C SER A 229 -1.40 -19.57 10.56
N LEU A 230 -2.35 -18.85 9.96
CA LEU A 230 -3.78 -19.13 10.11
C LEU A 230 -4.19 -20.44 9.43
N LYS A 231 -3.62 -20.71 8.25
CA LYS A 231 -3.84 -21.96 7.52
C LYS A 231 -3.35 -23.16 8.32
N GLU A 232 -2.12 -23.09 8.81
CA GLU A 232 -1.50 -24.13 9.64
C GLU A 232 -2.32 -24.43 10.90
N LYS A 233 -2.70 -23.39 11.66
CA LYS A 233 -3.52 -23.54 12.87
C LYS A 233 -4.89 -24.17 12.63
N LYS A 234 -5.46 -24.03 11.43
CA LYS A 234 -6.79 -24.62 11.13
C LYS A 234 -6.69 -26.00 10.52
N GLU A 235 -5.77 -26.21 9.60
CA GLU A 235 -5.68 -27.45 8.85
C GLU A 235 -4.95 -28.54 9.65
N LEU A 236 -3.86 -28.22 10.36
CA LEU A 236 -3.17 -29.22 11.18
C LEU A 236 -4.04 -29.72 12.34
N THR A 237 -4.76 -28.82 13.02
CA THR A 237 -5.65 -29.21 14.11
C THR A 237 -6.80 -30.09 13.62
N SER A 238 -7.26 -29.89 12.38
CA SER A 238 -8.27 -30.77 11.76
C SER A 238 -7.71 -32.16 11.47
N LEU A 239 -6.52 -32.23 10.86
CA LEU A 239 -5.88 -33.49 10.49
C LEU A 239 -5.52 -34.34 11.72
N VAL A 240 -4.99 -33.72 12.79
CA VAL A 240 -4.69 -34.42 14.04
C VAL A 240 -5.97 -35.01 14.64
N ARG A 241 -7.06 -34.24 14.65
CA ARG A 241 -8.36 -34.70 15.15
C ARG A 241 -8.91 -35.87 14.33
N GLU A 242 -8.75 -35.85 13.01
CA GLU A 242 -9.17 -36.96 12.15
C GLU A 242 -8.37 -38.24 12.42
N VAL A 243 -7.05 -38.11 12.61
CA VAL A 243 -6.19 -39.25 12.97
C VAL A 243 -6.57 -39.82 14.34
N GLU A 244 -6.83 -38.96 15.33
CA GLU A 244 -7.29 -39.39 16.67
C GLU A 244 -8.65 -40.08 16.63
N LEU A 245 -9.54 -39.72 15.71
CA LEU A 245 -10.84 -40.37 15.52
C LEU A 245 -10.74 -41.72 14.77
N MET A 246 -9.63 -41.96 14.09
CA MET A 246 -9.35 -43.22 13.37
C MET A 246 -8.51 -44.20 14.20
N ALA A 247 -7.97 -43.79 15.35
CA ALA A 247 -7.20 -44.62 16.28
C ALA A 247 -8.08 -45.18 17.40
#